data_AF-A0A830HJL4-F1
#
_entry.id   AF-A0A830HJL4-F1
#
_cell.length_a   1.000
_cell.length_b   1.000
_cell.length_c   1.000
_cell.angle_alpha   90.00
_cell.angle_beta   90.00
_cell.angle_gamma   90.00
#
_symmetry.space_group_name_H-M   'P 1'
#
loop_
_entity.id
_entity.type
_entity.pdbx_description
1 polymer ?
#
loop_
_entity_poly.entity_id
_entity_poly.type
_entity_poly.pdbx_seq_one_letter_code
_entity_poly.pdbx_strand_id
1 'polypeptide(L)'
;MTPDEVSAMAAYYRIDLSKDSDFHLLAVAMEGASAPVLFPWEERVDHSGHPYFYHVYRHVRSNRHPLDNKFLNLVNQLREAGPPEGVEGRTVLAMDSGDGTTVYYDFKTNTEVEGTPTEDTLIPPLPTELLPRYDATDLMQTRRRIDVDAVKKLTFYSWWSESMVEEGSYGDGETTGGKLERKFVTVTFHLETGKFEVEMQGAEDIHLAELTSVTLDRVHDEGNGIECWDLYVGAPVHILGKRTTLHQASAETLEFLEFHADKLRKAKARFLDVIPKYRTKPLPPALRFEKGARTKGGTSIRALMMQVGYLREELAKYRPSLAEKISPLE
;
A
#
# COMPACT_ATOMS: atom_id res chain seq x y z
N MET A 1 18.97 -3.10 27.27
CA MET A 1 17.70 -2.72 27.94
C MET A 1 18.06 -2.09 29.27
N THR A 2 17.50 -0.93 29.61
CA THR A 2 17.79 -0.24 30.89
C THR A 2 16.64 -0.38 31.89
N PRO A 3 16.89 -0.28 33.21
CA PRO A 3 15.82 -0.28 34.22
C PRO A 3 14.79 0.83 34.00
N ASP A 4 15.23 1.99 33.49
CA ASP A 4 14.38 3.14 33.18
C ASP A 4 13.42 2.83 32.01
N GLU A 5 13.88 2.14 30.97
CA GLU A 5 13.04 1.69 29.86
C GLU A 5 11.96 0.70 30.33
N VAL A 6 12.33 -0.26 31.18
CA VAL A 6 11.38 -1.22 31.77
C VAL A 6 10.38 -0.51 32.67
N SER A 7 10.82 0.45 33.49
CA SER A 7 9.94 1.24 34.36
C SER A 7 8.97 2.11 33.56
N ALA A 8 9.44 2.74 32.49
CA ALA A 8 8.60 3.52 31.58
C ALA A 8 7.56 2.63 30.87
N MET A 9 7.95 1.44 30.43
CA MET A 9 7.04 0.48 29.80
C MET A 9 6.05 -0.10 30.81
N ALA A 10 6.48 -0.36 32.04
CA ALA A 10 5.60 -0.78 33.14
C ALA A 10 4.52 0.28 33.42
N ALA A 11 4.92 1.56 33.51
CA ALA A 11 3.97 2.68 33.67
C ALA A 11 3.01 2.78 32.47
N TYR A 12 3.50 2.61 31.25
CA TYR A 12 2.68 2.61 30.03
C TYR A 12 1.65 1.47 30.01
N TYR A 13 2.04 0.27 30.45
CA TYR A 13 1.14 -0.88 30.62
C TYR A 13 0.33 -0.87 31.91
N ARG A 14 0.44 0.20 32.71
CA ARG A 14 -0.27 0.36 33.99
C ARG A 14 0.06 -0.75 34.99
N ILE A 15 1.30 -1.22 35.01
CA ILE A 15 1.85 -2.11 36.03
C ILE A 15 2.26 -1.23 37.21
N ASP A 16 1.69 -1.52 38.37
CA ASP A 16 1.84 -0.68 39.56
C ASP A 16 2.98 -1.19 40.44
N LEU A 17 4.16 -0.57 40.33
CA LEU A 17 5.35 -0.96 41.10
C LEU A 17 5.23 -0.70 42.61
N SER A 18 4.16 -0.02 43.06
CA SER A 18 3.87 0.11 44.50
C SER A 18 3.13 -1.11 45.07
N LYS A 19 2.62 -2.00 44.20
CA LYS A 19 1.90 -3.21 44.57
C LYS A 19 2.79 -4.43 44.39
N ASP A 20 3.06 -5.11 45.50
CA ASP A 20 3.82 -6.37 45.48
C ASP A 20 3.20 -7.43 44.53
N SER A 21 1.89 -7.37 44.28
CA SER A 21 1.19 -8.27 43.36
C SER A 21 1.54 -8.06 41.88
N ASP A 22 2.05 -6.90 41.48
CA ASP A 22 2.25 -6.52 40.08
C ASP A 22 3.69 -6.79 39.59
N PHE A 23 4.64 -7.10 40.48
CA PHE A 23 6.05 -7.31 40.08
C PHE A 23 6.23 -8.45 39.07
N HIS A 24 5.45 -9.54 39.15
CA HIS A 24 5.51 -10.62 38.18
C HIS A 24 5.19 -10.18 36.73
N LEU A 25 4.49 -9.04 36.56
CA LEU A 25 4.14 -8.47 35.26
C LEU A 25 5.32 -7.70 34.63
N LEU A 26 6.40 -7.43 35.38
CA LEU A 26 7.60 -6.76 34.85
C LEU A 26 8.25 -7.54 33.70
N ALA A 27 8.15 -8.87 33.70
CA ALA A 27 8.57 -9.69 32.57
C ALA A 27 7.84 -9.29 31.27
N VAL A 28 6.56 -8.94 31.36
CA VAL A 28 5.76 -8.47 30.21
C VAL A 28 6.22 -7.07 29.76
N ALA A 29 6.55 -6.18 30.69
CA ALA A 29 7.07 -4.85 30.38
C ALA A 29 8.43 -4.91 29.66
N MET A 30 9.33 -5.80 30.11
CA MET A 30 10.63 -6.01 29.48
C MET A 30 10.51 -6.55 28.05
N GLU A 31 9.63 -7.53 27.85
CA GLU A 31 9.35 -8.09 26.52
C GLU A 31 8.69 -7.06 25.59
N GLY A 32 7.77 -6.25 26.11
CA GLY A 32 7.15 -5.16 25.35
C GLY A 32 8.15 -4.07 24.95
N ALA A 33 9.08 -3.72 25.83
CA ALA A 33 10.14 -2.75 25.55
C ALA A 33 11.17 -3.28 24.54
N SER A 34 11.41 -4.59 24.52
CA SER A 34 12.35 -5.26 23.59
C SER A 34 11.70 -5.71 22.28
N ALA A 35 10.38 -5.57 22.15
CA ALA A 35 9.63 -6.14 21.03
C ALA A 35 10.08 -5.52 19.69
N PRO A 36 10.53 -6.33 18.71
CA PRO A 36 10.98 -5.79 17.44
C PRO A 36 9.82 -5.28 16.60
N VAL A 37 10.01 -4.12 15.97
CA VAL A 37 9.09 -3.61 14.95
C VAL A 37 9.33 -4.37 13.64
N LEU A 38 8.37 -5.20 13.24
CA LEU A 38 8.47 -5.98 12.00
C LEU A 38 7.76 -5.28 10.83
N PHE A 39 8.33 -5.43 9.63
CA PHE A 39 7.68 -5.04 8.38
C PHE A 39 6.29 -5.69 8.27
N PRO A 40 5.21 -4.95 7.91
CA PRO A 40 5.18 -3.66 7.20
C PRO A 40 5.15 -2.42 8.10
N TRP A 41 5.44 -2.54 9.39
CA TRP A 41 5.64 -1.41 10.27
C TRP A 41 7.10 -0.97 10.26
N GLU A 42 7.32 0.34 10.34
CA GLU A 42 8.64 0.97 10.47
C GLU A 42 8.60 1.94 11.62
N GLU A 43 9.65 1.99 12.42
CA GLU A 43 9.88 3.09 13.34
C GLU A 43 10.48 4.28 12.58
N ARG A 44 9.92 5.45 12.77
CA ARG A 44 10.34 6.70 12.13
C ARG A 44 10.38 7.81 13.17
N VAL A 45 11.10 8.87 12.85
CA VAL A 45 11.22 10.05 13.71
C VAL A 45 10.53 11.22 13.02
N ASP A 46 9.70 11.96 13.76
CA ASP A 46 9.05 13.17 13.21
C ASP A 46 10.00 14.38 13.22
N HIS A 47 9.55 15.50 12.68
CA HIS A 47 10.38 16.72 12.60
C HIS A 47 10.79 17.28 13.98
N SER A 48 10.12 16.85 15.05
CA SER A 48 10.42 17.26 16.43
C SER A 48 11.33 16.26 17.15
N GLY A 49 11.76 15.19 16.48
CA GLY A 49 12.61 14.17 17.09
C GLY A 49 11.84 13.08 17.83
N HIS A 50 10.50 13.04 17.75
CA HIS A 50 9.72 12.01 18.44
C HIS A 50 9.55 10.74 17.59
N PRO A 51 9.82 9.55 18.15
CA PRO A 51 9.60 8.30 17.45
C PRO A 51 8.09 8.05 17.25
N TYR A 52 7.74 7.50 16.10
CA TYR A 52 6.41 7.01 15.77
C TYR A 52 6.51 5.78 14.88
N PHE A 53 5.48 4.94 14.92
CA PHE A 53 5.37 3.75 14.08
C PHE A 53 4.55 4.07 12.84
N TYR A 54 5.06 3.69 11.68
CA TYR A 54 4.46 3.94 10.39
C TYR A 54 4.16 2.64 9.67
N HIS A 55 2.91 2.43 9.30
CA HIS A 55 2.53 1.29 8.47
C HIS A 55 2.73 1.63 7.00
N VAL A 56 3.70 0.97 6.35
CA VAL A 56 4.15 1.28 4.98
C VAL A 56 3.02 1.20 3.95
N TYR A 57 2.21 0.14 3.99
CA TYR A 57 1.13 -0.05 3.02
C TYR A 57 -0.15 0.76 3.30
N ARG A 58 -0.49 1.01 4.57
CA ARG A 58 -1.73 1.72 4.94
C ARG A 58 -1.51 3.23 5.03
N HIS A 59 -0.26 3.70 4.98
CA HIS A 59 0.13 5.07 5.24
C HIS A 59 -0.39 5.61 6.58
N VAL A 60 -0.52 4.73 7.58
CA VAL A 60 -1.04 5.07 8.91
C VAL A 60 0.13 5.32 9.85
N ARG A 61 0.09 6.47 10.54
CA ARG A 61 0.95 6.79 11.68
C ARG A 61 0.29 6.31 12.98
N SER A 62 1.09 5.74 13.87
CA SER A 62 0.73 5.38 15.24
C SER A 62 1.83 5.85 16.19
N ASN A 63 1.46 6.41 17.33
CA ASN A 63 2.42 6.69 18.41
C ASN A 63 2.55 5.48 19.38
N ARG A 64 1.93 4.35 19.05
CA ARG A 64 1.93 3.11 19.84
C ARG A 64 2.52 1.97 19.03
N HIS A 65 3.27 1.09 19.69
CA HIS A 65 3.83 -0.09 19.06
C HIS A 65 2.70 -1.01 18.57
N PRO A 66 2.82 -1.66 17.40
CA PRO A 66 1.74 -2.49 16.85
C PRO A 66 1.29 -3.64 17.77
N LEU A 67 2.18 -4.14 18.62
CA LEU A 67 1.89 -5.20 19.59
C LEU A 67 1.37 -4.70 20.94
N ASP A 68 1.34 -3.39 21.20
CA ASP A 68 1.01 -2.85 22.52
C ASP A 68 -0.34 -3.31 23.05
N ASN A 69 -1.37 -3.35 22.21
CA ASN A 69 -2.68 -3.81 22.63
C ASN A 69 -2.66 -5.28 23.06
N LYS A 70 -1.81 -6.11 22.44
CA LYS A 70 -1.67 -7.53 22.80
C LYS A 70 -0.91 -7.69 24.12
N PHE A 71 0.15 -6.91 24.33
CA PHE A 71 0.86 -6.86 25.62
C PHE A 71 -0.06 -6.36 26.74
N LEU A 72 -0.82 -5.28 26.52
CA LEU A 72 -1.82 -4.79 27.49
C LEU A 72 -2.86 -5.85 27.85
N ASN A 73 -3.35 -6.60 26.88
CA ASN A 73 -4.28 -7.71 27.13
C ASN A 73 -3.62 -8.82 27.94
N LEU A 74 -2.36 -9.16 27.65
CA LEU A 74 -1.61 -10.15 28.42
C LEU A 74 -1.38 -9.70 29.86
N VAL A 75 -1.03 -8.42 30.09
CA VAL A 75 -0.92 -7.85 31.44
C VAL A 75 -2.22 -8.00 32.21
N ASN A 76 -3.36 -7.69 31.59
CA ASN A 76 -4.66 -7.84 32.25
C ASN A 76 -4.98 -9.31 32.55
N GLN A 77 -4.71 -10.23 31.62
CA GLN A 77 -4.92 -11.66 31.82
C GLN A 77 -4.08 -12.23 32.97
N LEU A 78 -2.79 -11.89 33.01
CA LEU A 78 -1.89 -12.35 34.08
C LEU A 78 -2.23 -11.71 35.42
N ARG A 79 -2.64 -10.43 35.43
CA ARG A 79 -3.12 -9.77 36.65
C ARG A 79 -4.38 -10.43 37.21
N GLU A 80 -5.31 -10.84 36.36
CA GLU A 80 -6.52 -11.56 36.76
C GLU A 80 -6.21 -12.99 37.25
N ALA A 81 -5.25 -13.67 36.62
CA ALA A 81 -4.80 -14.99 37.04
C ALA A 81 -4.01 -14.98 38.35
N GLY A 82 -3.36 -13.85 38.65
CA GLY A 82 -2.43 -13.70 39.77
C GLY A 82 -1.02 -14.21 39.43
N PRO A 83 -0.05 -13.95 40.33
CA PRO A 83 1.31 -14.44 40.16
C PRO A 83 1.33 -15.99 40.09
N PRO A 84 2.14 -16.59 39.21
CA PRO A 84 2.37 -18.04 39.22
C PRO A 84 2.89 -18.51 40.58
N GLU A 85 2.58 -19.76 40.94
CA GLU A 85 3.00 -20.36 42.20
C GLU A 85 4.53 -20.25 42.38
N GLY A 86 4.96 -19.69 43.52
CA GLY A 86 6.38 -19.50 43.84
C GLY A 86 7.02 -18.26 43.23
N VAL A 87 6.29 -17.46 42.44
CA VAL A 87 6.74 -16.16 41.90
C VAL A 87 6.25 -15.00 42.79
N GLU A 88 5.46 -15.29 43.83
CA GLU A 88 4.94 -14.26 44.71
C GLU A 88 6.06 -13.50 45.43
N GLY A 89 6.05 -12.18 45.33
CA GLY A 89 7.02 -11.32 46.01
C GLY A 89 8.42 -11.29 45.38
N ARG A 90 8.62 -11.89 44.20
CA ARG A 90 9.87 -11.73 43.44
C ARG A 90 9.91 -10.34 42.80
N THR A 91 11.01 -9.62 42.98
CA THR A 91 11.15 -8.20 42.60
C THR A 91 12.33 -7.92 41.69
N VAL A 92 13.22 -8.90 41.50
CA VAL A 92 14.46 -8.74 40.75
C VAL A 92 14.26 -9.22 39.32
N LEU A 93 14.68 -8.42 38.34
CA LEU A 93 14.65 -8.77 36.93
C LEU A 93 16.07 -8.90 36.39
N ALA A 94 16.32 -9.92 35.58
CA ALA A 94 17.55 -10.03 34.78
C ALA A 94 17.37 -9.28 33.47
N MET A 95 18.31 -8.42 33.11
CA MET A 95 18.28 -7.60 31.90
C MET A 95 19.61 -7.70 31.16
N ASP A 96 19.54 -7.79 29.83
CA ASP A 96 20.74 -7.74 29.00
C ASP A 96 21.22 -6.29 28.81
N SER A 97 22.43 -6.05 29.29
CA SER A 97 23.20 -4.86 28.96
C SER A 97 23.72 -4.98 27.53
N GLY A 98 23.77 -3.85 26.81
CA GLY A 98 24.16 -3.81 25.39
C GLY A 98 25.58 -4.30 25.09
N ASP A 99 26.39 -4.56 26.11
CA ASP A 99 27.73 -5.14 26.05
C ASP A 99 27.75 -6.68 26.22
N GLY A 100 26.58 -7.32 26.34
CA GLY A 100 26.44 -8.77 26.50
C GLY A 100 26.58 -9.24 27.96
N THR A 101 26.60 -8.32 28.92
CA THR A 101 26.52 -8.65 30.35
C THR A 101 25.07 -8.65 30.84
N THR A 102 24.75 -9.48 31.82
CA THR A 102 23.43 -9.50 32.46
C THR A 102 23.47 -8.67 33.74
N VAL A 103 22.61 -7.67 33.81
CA VAL A 103 22.41 -6.81 34.98
C VAL A 103 21.16 -7.26 35.72
N TYR A 104 21.25 -7.34 37.05
CA TYR A 104 20.12 -7.68 37.91
C TYR A 104 19.64 -6.42 38.63
N TYR A 105 18.35 -6.12 38.54
CA TYR A 105 17.79 -4.90 39.13
C TYR A 105 16.58 -5.21 39.99
N ASP A 106 16.58 -4.73 41.23
CA ASP A 106 15.45 -4.85 42.14
C ASP A 106 14.55 -3.63 42.00
N PHE A 107 13.35 -3.85 41.45
CA PHE A 107 12.37 -2.79 41.22
C PHE A 107 11.65 -2.35 42.50
N LYS A 108 11.79 -3.09 43.60
CA LYS A 108 11.23 -2.70 44.91
C LYS A 108 12.15 -1.75 45.66
N THR A 109 13.46 -2.01 45.66
CA THR A 109 14.45 -1.13 46.29
C THR A 109 15.01 -0.08 45.34
N ASN A 110 14.73 -0.21 44.04
CA ASN A 110 15.22 0.68 42.97
C ASN A 110 16.76 0.72 42.93
N THR A 111 17.40 -0.44 43.06
CA THR A 111 18.86 -0.61 43.09
C THR A 111 19.31 -1.80 42.27
N GLU A 112 20.49 -1.69 41.68
CA GLU A 112 21.19 -2.81 41.06
C GLU A 112 21.63 -3.83 42.12
N VAL A 113 21.48 -5.12 41.82
CA VAL A 113 21.86 -6.22 42.70
C VAL A 113 23.25 -6.70 42.29
N GLU A 114 24.19 -6.67 43.23
CA GLU A 114 25.53 -7.20 43.00
C GLU A 114 25.53 -8.74 42.97
N GLY A 115 26.09 -9.32 41.90
CA GLY A 115 26.20 -10.77 41.73
C GLY A 115 24.91 -11.43 41.23
N THR A 116 24.89 -12.76 41.22
CA THR A 116 23.72 -13.53 40.75
C THR A 116 22.71 -13.68 41.90
N PRO A 117 21.50 -13.10 41.77
CA PRO A 117 20.46 -13.25 42.77
C PRO A 117 19.99 -14.71 42.88
N THR A 118 19.43 -15.06 44.03
CA THR A 118 18.80 -16.36 44.25
C THR A 118 17.56 -16.53 43.38
N GLU A 119 17.24 -17.77 42.97
CA GLU A 119 16.04 -18.04 42.16
C GLU A 119 14.74 -17.54 42.83
N ASP A 120 14.70 -17.54 44.16
CA ASP A 120 13.54 -17.10 44.96
C ASP A 120 13.27 -15.59 44.91
N THR A 121 14.21 -14.78 44.41
CA THR A 121 14.02 -13.32 44.24
C THR A 121 13.87 -12.91 42.79
N LEU A 122 14.26 -13.79 41.85
CA LEU A 122 14.30 -13.52 40.42
C LEU A 122 12.94 -13.79 39.75
N ILE A 123 12.39 -12.75 39.12
CA ILE A 123 11.21 -12.86 38.27
C ILE A 123 11.59 -13.69 37.04
N PRO A 124 10.91 -14.82 36.79
CA PRO A 124 11.23 -15.68 35.65
C PRO A 124 10.90 -14.98 34.33
N PRO A 125 11.63 -15.30 33.23
CA PRO A 125 11.29 -14.79 31.91
C PRO A 125 9.91 -15.29 31.47
N LEU A 126 9.24 -14.50 30.65
CA LEU A 126 7.91 -14.85 30.14
C LEU A 126 8.02 -16.04 29.17
N PRO A 127 7.20 -17.10 29.32
CA PRO A 127 7.21 -18.23 28.39
C PRO A 127 6.95 -17.80 26.94
N THR A 128 7.72 -18.37 26.00
CA THR A 128 7.67 -18.04 24.57
C THR A 128 6.30 -18.27 23.92
N GLU A 129 5.47 -19.14 24.50
CA GLU A 129 4.10 -19.37 24.04
C GLU A 129 3.14 -18.23 24.38
N LEU A 130 3.42 -17.49 25.46
CA LEU A 130 2.61 -16.35 25.91
C LEU A 130 2.99 -15.04 25.21
N LEU A 131 4.19 -14.98 24.61
CA LEU A 131 4.67 -13.77 23.95
C LEU A 131 3.72 -13.33 22.82
N PRO A 132 3.23 -12.08 22.84
CA PRO A 132 2.47 -11.52 21.74
C PRO A 132 3.23 -11.60 20.42
N ARG A 133 2.56 -12.15 19.41
CA ARG A 133 3.10 -12.22 18.05
C ARG A 133 2.29 -11.35 17.11
N TYR A 134 2.93 -10.88 16.06
CA TYR A 134 2.23 -10.28 14.94
C TYR A 134 1.26 -11.30 14.33
N ASP A 135 0.05 -10.85 13.98
CA ASP A 135 -0.84 -11.72 13.24
C ASP A 135 -0.27 -11.96 11.85
N ALA A 136 -0.31 -13.21 11.40
CA ALA A 136 0.13 -13.57 10.05
C ALA A 136 -0.57 -12.70 9.00
N THR A 137 -1.84 -12.32 9.23
CA THR A 137 -2.58 -11.39 8.37
C THR A 137 -2.06 -9.96 8.40
N ASP A 138 -1.50 -9.47 9.50
CA ASP A 138 -0.91 -8.12 9.57
C ASP A 138 0.46 -8.08 8.89
N LEU A 139 1.26 -9.15 8.99
CA LEU A 139 2.52 -9.27 8.26
C LEU A 139 2.31 -9.60 6.76
N MET A 140 1.30 -10.42 6.45
CA MET A 140 0.96 -10.84 5.09
C MET A 140 0.00 -9.88 4.37
N GLN A 141 -0.39 -8.76 4.97
CA GLN A 141 -1.07 -7.67 4.26
C GLN A 141 -0.12 -6.93 3.28
N THR A 142 0.63 -7.72 2.51
CA THR A 142 1.02 -7.44 1.12
C THR A 142 -0.16 -6.85 0.38
N ARG A 143 -0.10 -5.53 0.15
CA ARG A 143 -1.11 -4.74 -0.57
C ARG A 143 -2.51 -4.95 0.01
N ARG A 144 -2.99 -4.02 0.84
CA ARG A 144 -4.44 -3.74 0.74
C ARG A 144 -4.68 -3.53 -0.74
N ARG A 145 -5.36 -4.47 -1.41
CA ARG A 145 -6.11 -4.11 -2.61
C ARG A 145 -6.91 -2.92 -2.13
N ILE A 146 -6.64 -1.73 -2.67
CA ILE A 146 -7.63 -0.68 -2.62
C ILE A 146 -8.96 -1.35 -2.92
N ASP A 147 -9.97 -1.07 -2.10
CA ASP A 147 -11.32 -1.51 -2.39
C ASP A 147 -11.65 -0.89 -3.74
N VAL A 148 -11.48 -1.68 -4.81
CA VAL A 148 -11.54 -1.18 -6.19
C VAL A 148 -12.94 -0.64 -6.45
N ASP A 149 -13.92 -1.19 -5.74
CA ASP A 149 -15.33 -0.77 -5.78
C ASP A 149 -15.54 0.58 -5.06
N ALA A 150 -14.62 1.00 -4.18
CA ALA A 150 -14.63 2.31 -3.54
C ALA A 150 -13.94 3.41 -4.39
N VAL A 151 -13.26 3.06 -5.48
CA VAL A 151 -12.63 4.03 -6.37
C VAL A 151 -13.73 4.77 -7.14
N LYS A 152 -13.80 6.10 -6.96
CA LYS A 152 -14.80 6.96 -7.62
C LYS A 152 -14.23 7.79 -8.76
N LYS A 153 -12.92 7.98 -8.77
CA LYS A 153 -12.22 8.81 -9.76
C LYS A 153 -10.87 8.22 -10.12
N LEU A 154 -10.46 8.43 -11.38
CA LEU A 154 -9.14 8.06 -11.88
C LEU A 154 -8.36 9.35 -12.16
N THR A 155 -7.16 9.48 -11.59
CA THR A 155 -6.33 10.68 -11.72
C THR A 155 -5.02 10.35 -12.43
N PHE A 156 -4.74 11.12 -13.48
CA PHE A 156 -3.56 11.01 -14.32
C PHE A 156 -2.78 12.32 -14.33
N TYR A 157 -1.47 12.21 -14.44
CA TYR A 157 -0.56 13.34 -14.58
C TYR A 157 0.05 13.32 -15.97
N SER A 158 0.06 14.47 -16.62
CA SER A 158 0.58 14.61 -17.97
C SER A 158 1.19 15.99 -18.20
N TRP A 159 1.75 16.17 -19.40
CA TRP A 159 2.25 17.44 -19.90
C TRP A 159 2.25 17.43 -21.43
N TRP A 160 2.19 18.60 -22.04
CA TRP A 160 2.51 18.81 -23.45
C TRP A 160 3.45 20.00 -23.60
N SER A 161 4.14 20.10 -24.74
CA SER A 161 5.02 21.22 -25.06
C SER A 161 4.31 22.22 -25.98
N GLU A 162 4.37 23.51 -25.64
CA GLU A 162 3.90 24.60 -26.48
C GLU A 162 5.09 25.42 -26.98
N SER A 163 5.08 25.78 -28.26
CA SER A 163 6.03 26.71 -28.84
C SER A 163 5.64 28.12 -28.45
N MET A 164 6.49 28.84 -27.71
CA MET A 164 6.33 30.27 -27.61
C MET A 164 6.66 30.90 -28.96
N VAL A 165 5.68 31.58 -29.55
CA VAL A 165 5.96 32.56 -30.59
C VAL A 165 6.40 33.81 -29.84
N GLU A 166 7.67 34.19 -29.96
CA GLU A 166 8.07 35.54 -29.56
C GLU A 166 7.35 36.52 -30.48
N GLU A 167 6.28 37.16 -29.99
CA GLU A 167 5.70 38.33 -30.64
C GLU A 167 6.79 39.43 -30.66
N GLY A 168 7.56 39.50 -31.75
CA GLY A 168 8.46 40.63 -31.99
C GLY A 168 9.77 40.38 -32.73
N SER A 169 10.20 39.15 -32.99
CA SER A 169 11.49 38.94 -33.69
C SER A 169 11.29 38.83 -35.20
N TYR A 170 11.05 39.97 -35.85
CA TYR A 170 11.31 40.11 -37.28
C TYR A 170 12.83 40.25 -37.50
N GLY A 171 13.48 39.10 -37.71
CA GLY A 171 14.73 38.98 -38.46
C GLY A 171 16.00 39.42 -37.74
N ASP A 172 16.69 38.45 -37.14
CA ASP A 172 18.10 38.25 -37.47
C ASP A 172 18.38 36.74 -37.54
N GLY A 173 18.98 36.31 -38.64
CA GLY A 173 18.92 34.94 -39.16
C GLY A 173 19.73 33.87 -38.42
N GLU A 174 19.92 33.95 -37.11
CA GLU A 174 20.83 33.05 -36.36
C GLU A 174 20.21 32.25 -35.20
N THR A 175 18.93 32.41 -34.87
CA THR A 175 18.30 31.64 -33.78
C THR A 175 16.96 31.03 -34.18
N THR A 176 16.98 30.10 -35.13
CA THR A 176 15.80 29.29 -35.52
C THR A 176 15.52 28.22 -34.48
N GLY A 177 15.03 28.61 -33.30
CA GLY A 177 14.68 27.69 -32.23
C GLY A 177 13.69 28.30 -31.26
N GLY A 178 12.39 28.21 -31.58
CA GLY A 178 11.34 28.62 -30.66
C GLY A 178 11.47 27.88 -29.33
N LYS A 179 11.43 28.62 -28.21
CA LYS A 179 11.50 28.06 -26.86
C LYS A 179 10.25 27.20 -26.61
N LEU A 180 10.45 25.90 -26.36
CA LEU A 180 9.37 24.99 -25.98
C LEU A 180 9.15 25.06 -24.47
N GLU A 181 7.95 25.44 -24.06
CA GLU A 181 7.54 25.41 -22.65
C GLU A 181 6.68 24.16 -22.38
N ARG A 182 6.94 23.48 -21.26
CA ARG A 182 6.11 22.35 -20.81
C ARG A 182 4.95 22.87 -19.98
N LYS A 183 3.72 22.53 -20.38
CA LYS A 183 2.52 22.75 -19.57
C LYS A 183 2.15 21.44 -18.89
N PHE A 184 2.15 21.42 -17.57
CA PHE A 184 1.77 20.27 -16.77
C PHE A 184 0.26 20.29 -16.51
N VAL A 185 -0.35 19.10 -16.58
CA VAL A 185 -1.79 18.93 -16.46
C VAL A 185 -2.11 17.72 -15.58
N THR A 186 -3.09 17.89 -14.70
CA THR A 186 -3.74 16.80 -13.97
C THR A 186 -5.10 16.54 -14.61
N VAL A 187 -5.36 15.28 -14.95
CA VAL A 187 -6.60 14.84 -15.59
C VAL A 187 -7.30 13.89 -14.64
N THR A 188 -8.51 14.24 -14.22
CA THR A 188 -9.35 13.42 -13.35
C THR A 188 -10.59 12.97 -14.11
N PHE A 189 -10.85 11.66 -14.13
CA PHE A 189 -12.04 11.05 -14.71
C PHE A 189 -12.95 10.53 -13.60
N HIS A 190 -14.20 10.97 -13.59
CA HIS A 190 -15.19 10.53 -12.60
C HIS A 190 -15.93 9.30 -13.11
N LEU A 191 -15.82 8.18 -12.39
CA LEU A 191 -16.39 6.89 -12.80
C LEU A 191 -17.92 6.91 -12.81
N GLU A 192 -18.55 7.64 -11.88
CA GLU A 192 -20.02 7.72 -11.77
C GLU A 192 -20.66 8.54 -12.89
N THR A 193 -20.00 9.62 -13.34
CA THR A 193 -20.57 10.59 -14.28
C THR A 193 -19.99 10.52 -15.68
N GLY A 194 -18.84 9.85 -15.86
CA GLY A 194 -18.09 9.83 -17.11
C GLY A 194 -17.47 11.18 -17.49
N LYS A 195 -17.42 12.14 -16.57
CA LYS A 195 -16.90 13.49 -16.82
C LYS A 195 -15.41 13.60 -16.53
N PHE A 196 -14.78 14.57 -17.20
CA PHE A 196 -13.38 14.92 -16.98
C PHE A 196 -13.25 16.27 -16.27
N GLU A 197 -12.36 16.32 -15.30
CA GLU A 197 -11.86 17.53 -14.67
C GLU A 197 -10.37 17.66 -15.03
N VAL A 198 -9.98 18.84 -15.53
CA VAL A 198 -8.61 19.10 -15.96
C VAL A 198 -8.07 20.32 -15.24
N GLU A 199 -6.94 20.14 -14.56
CA GLU A 199 -6.24 21.17 -13.81
C GLU A 199 -4.87 21.43 -14.46
N MET A 200 -4.59 22.68 -14.82
CA MET A 200 -3.32 23.10 -15.42
C MET A 200 -2.45 23.85 -14.42
N GLN A 201 -1.17 23.49 -14.32
CA GLN A 201 -0.23 24.11 -13.39
C GLN A 201 0.57 25.23 -14.09
N GLY A 202 0.47 26.48 -13.63
CA GLY A 202 1.42 27.55 -14.01
C GLY A 202 0.86 28.86 -14.61
N ALA A 203 -0.45 29.07 -14.67
CA ALA A 203 -1.01 30.42 -14.76
C ALA A 203 -1.47 30.84 -13.35
N GLU A 204 -1.43 32.12 -13.01
CA GLU A 204 -1.83 32.64 -11.68
C GLU A 204 -3.28 32.32 -11.28
N ASP A 205 -4.05 31.63 -12.13
CA ASP A 205 -5.34 31.03 -11.84
C ASP A 205 -5.33 29.52 -12.11
N ILE A 206 -5.74 28.73 -11.11
CA ILE A 206 -6.15 27.34 -11.32
C ILE A 206 -7.43 27.37 -12.16
N HIS A 207 -7.30 27.26 -13.48
CA HIS A 207 -8.47 27.10 -14.35
C HIS A 207 -8.97 25.67 -14.27
N LEU A 208 -9.91 25.42 -13.34
CA LEU A 208 -10.73 24.22 -13.34
C LEU A 208 -11.70 24.31 -14.52
N ALA A 209 -11.37 23.62 -15.61
CA ALA A 209 -12.34 23.40 -16.68
C ALA A 209 -13.00 22.04 -16.44
N GLU A 210 -14.30 22.04 -16.08
CA GLU A 210 -15.12 20.86 -16.28
C GLU A 210 -15.25 20.63 -17.79
N LEU A 211 -14.54 19.62 -18.30
CA LEU A 211 -14.58 19.28 -19.71
C LEU A 211 -15.55 18.14 -19.94
N THR A 212 -16.56 18.43 -20.77
CA THR A 212 -17.53 17.41 -21.19
C THR A 212 -16.96 16.52 -22.31
N SER A 213 -15.84 16.90 -22.95
CA SER A 213 -15.26 16.14 -24.05
C SER A 213 -13.72 16.12 -24.02
N VAL A 214 -13.16 15.03 -23.47
CA VAL A 214 -11.82 14.54 -23.83
C VAL A 214 -12.04 13.51 -24.95
N THR A 215 -11.23 13.55 -26.02
CA THR A 215 -11.36 12.60 -27.15
C THR A 215 -10.09 11.75 -27.31
N LEU A 216 -10.17 10.59 -27.95
CA LEU A 216 -9.01 9.76 -28.27
C LEU A 216 -8.58 10.00 -29.73
N ASP A 217 -7.28 9.85 -30.02
CA ASP A 217 -6.73 9.93 -31.39
C ASP A 217 -7.45 8.99 -32.37
N ARG A 218 -7.94 7.87 -31.85
CA ARG A 218 -8.79 6.96 -32.62
C ARG A 218 -10.21 7.39 -32.36
N VAL A 219 -10.81 7.98 -33.39
CA VAL A 219 -12.25 8.14 -33.56
C VAL A 219 -12.91 6.85 -33.05
N HIS A 220 -13.53 6.94 -31.88
CA HIS A 220 -14.58 6.00 -31.55
C HIS A 220 -15.64 6.23 -32.63
N ASP A 221 -16.03 5.16 -33.32
CA ASP A 221 -17.17 5.18 -34.22
C ASP A 221 -18.34 5.84 -33.47
N GLU A 222 -18.76 6.98 -34.00
CA GLU A 222 -20.05 7.65 -33.82
C GLU A 222 -20.77 7.39 -32.48
N GLY A 223 -20.44 8.19 -31.45
CA GLY A 223 -21.38 8.49 -30.37
C GLY A 223 -21.06 7.97 -28.96
N ASN A 224 -20.09 7.07 -28.79
CA ASN A 224 -19.69 6.63 -27.45
C ASN A 224 -18.49 7.46 -26.94
N GLY A 225 -18.67 8.13 -25.80
CA GLY A 225 -17.61 8.87 -25.12
C GLY A 225 -16.47 7.97 -24.61
N ILE A 226 -15.36 8.59 -24.19
CA ILE A 226 -14.27 7.87 -23.54
C ILE A 226 -14.76 7.28 -22.21
N GLU A 227 -14.50 5.99 -21.98
CA GLU A 227 -14.77 5.36 -20.69
C GLU A 227 -13.47 5.07 -19.93
N CYS A 228 -13.58 4.65 -18.66
CA CYS A 228 -12.43 4.30 -17.83
C CYS A 228 -11.55 3.20 -18.42
N TRP A 229 -12.10 2.30 -19.24
CA TRP A 229 -11.37 1.18 -19.85
C TRP A 229 -10.38 1.61 -20.94
N ASP A 230 -10.55 2.82 -21.46
CA ASP A 230 -9.69 3.39 -22.50
C ASP A 230 -8.53 4.21 -21.90
N LEU A 231 -8.60 4.53 -20.61
CA LEU A 231 -7.61 5.32 -19.87
C LEU A 231 -6.55 4.40 -19.26
N TYR A 232 -5.29 4.63 -19.62
CA TYR A 232 -4.13 3.90 -19.10
C TYR A 232 -2.86 4.75 -19.21
N VAL A 233 -1.81 4.40 -18.47
CA VAL A 233 -0.51 5.09 -18.56
C VAL A 233 0.10 4.85 -19.95
N GLY A 234 0.32 5.91 -20.70
CA GLY A 234 0.72 5.89 -22.10
C GLY A 234 -0.45 5.97 -23.09
N ALA A 235 -1.69 6.13 -22.62
CA ALA A 235 -2.82 6.38 -23.50
C ALA A 235 -2.72 7.78 -24.14
N PRO A 236 -2.86 7.90 -25.47
CA PRO A 236 -2.95 9.18 -26.13
C PRO A 236 -4.39 9.72 -26.05
N VAL A 237 -4.57 10.88 -25.44
CA VAL A 237 -5.83 11.61 -25.29
C VAL A 237 -5.71 13.01 -25.89
N HIS A 238 -6.81 13.60 -26.31
CA HIS A 238 -6.88 14.99 -26.70
C HIS A 238 -7.51 15.81 -25.58
N ILE A 239 -6.73 16.72 -25.01
CA ILE A 239 -7.15 17.64 -23.97
C ILE A 239 -7.15 19.03 -24.59
N LEU A 240 -8.32 19.70 -24.64
CA LEU A 240 -8.44 21.05 -25.22
C LEU A 240 -7.91 21.15 -26.66
N GLY A 241 -8.11 20.11 -27.47
CA GLY A 241 -7.60 20.02 -28.85
C GLY A 241 -6.10 19.74 -28.97
N LYS A 242 -5.37 19.63 -27.86
CA LYS A 242 -3.95 19.23 -27.83
C LYS A 242 -3.83 17.74 -27.64
N ARG A 243 -2.99 17.10 -28.45
CA ARG A 243 -2.66 15.68 -28.29
C ARG A 243 -1.71 15.51 -27.10
N THR A 244 -2.13 14.72 -26.13
CA THR A 244 -1.46 14.58 -24.83
C THR A 244 -1.42 13.11 -24.41
N THR A 245 -0.25 12.62 -24.01
CA THR A 245 -0.09 11.24 -23.53
C THR A 245 -0.26 11.21 -22.02
N LEU A 246 -1.07 10.32 -21.44
CA LEU A 246 -1.13 10.16 -19.99
C LEU A 246 0.20 9.60 -19.47
N HIS A 247 1.02 10.40 -18.77
CA HIS A 247 2.40 10.00 -18.44
C HIS A 247 2.50 9.19 -17.15
N GLN A 248 1.71 9.55 -16.14
CA GLN A 248 1.68 8.93 -14.83
C GLN A 248 0.25 8.91 -14.28
N ALA A 249 0.02 8.19 -13.18
CA ALA A 249 -1.27 8.11 -12.52
C ALA A 249 -1.12 8.04 -10.99
N SER A 250 -2.18 8.40 -10.27
CA SER A 250 -2.22 8.28 -8.82
C SER A 250 -2.11 6.81 -8.38
N ALA A 251 -1.67 6.56 -7.15
CA ALA A 251 -1.55 5.20 -6.61
C ALA A 251 -2.88 4.43 -6.70
N GLU A 252 -4.00 5.09 -6.38
CA GLU A 252 -5.35 4.53 -6.46
C GLU A 252 -5.72 4.11 -7.88
N THR A 253 -5.45 4.98 -8.85
CA THR A 253 -5.69 4.72 -10.28
C THR A 253 -4.85 3.54 -10.77
N LEU A 254 -3.58 3.47 -10.38
CA LEU A 254 -2.70 2.36 -10.77
C LEU A 254 -3.18 1.02 -10.24
N GLU A 255 -3.71 0.98 -9.01
CA GLU A 255 -4.27 -0.24 -8.44
C GLU A 255 -5.58 -0.65 -9.10
N PHE A 256 -6.48 0.30 -9.35
CA PHE A 256 -7.69 0.07 -10.13
C PHE A 256 -7.36 -0.56 -11.49
N LEU A 257 -6.43 0.05 -12.23
CA LEU A 257 -6.04 -0.42 -13.56
C LEU A 257 -5.43 -1.83 -13.53
N GLU A 258 -4.49 -2.08 -12.60
CA GLU A 258 -3.86 -3.40 -12.49
C GLU A 258 -4.82 -4.48 -12.01
N PHE A 259 -5.75 -4.17 -11.11
CA PHE A 259 -6.74 -5.13 -10.65
C PHE A 259 -7.61 -5.64 -11.81
N HIS A 260 -8.17 -4.72 -12.60
CA HIS A 260 -9.00 -5.07 -13.74
C HIS A 260 -8.19 -5.76 -14.86
N ALA A 261 -6.97 -5.27 -15.12
CA ALA A 261 -6.07 -5.92 -16.08
C ALA A 261 -5.74 -7.36 -15.64
N ASP A 262 -5.40 -7.60 -14.38
CA ASP A 262 -5.09 -8.93 -13.86
C ASP A 262 -6.27 -9.90 -13.93
N LYS A 263 -7.50 -9.45 -13.64
CA LYS A 263 -8.71 -10.27 -13.79
C LYS A 263 -8.84 -10.76 -15.25
N LEU A 264 -8.63 -9.85 -16.20
CA LEU A 264 -8.71 -10.16 -17.64
C LEU A 264 -7.52 -11.01 -18.13
N ARG A 265 -6.29 -10.75 -17.66
CA ARG A 265 -5.09 -11.55 -17.99
C ARG A 265 -5.26 -12.99 -17.56
N LYS A 266 -5.78 -13.22 -16.35
CA LYS A 266 -6.09 -14.57 -15.83
C LYS A 266 -7.12 -15.28 -16.70
N ALA A 267 -8.20 -14.61 -17.08
CA ALA A 267 -9.20 -15.18 -17.97
C ALA A 267 -8.62 -15.50 -19.36
N LYS A 268 -7.90 -14.54 -19.96
CA LYS A 268 -7.20 -14.69 -21.24
C LYS A 268 -6.27 -15.90 -21.23
N ALA A 269 -5.43 -16.04 -20.19
CA ALA A 269 -4.52 -17.16 -20.05
C ALA A 269 -5.27 -18.51 -20.01
N ARG A 270 -6.39 -18.59 -19.26
CA ARG A 270 -7.23 -19.79 -19.22
C ARG A 270 -7.83 -20.13 -20.59
N PHE A 271 -8.32 -19.13 -21.32
CA PHE A 271 -8.82 -19.36 -22.69
C PHE A 271 -7.71 -19.85 -23.62
N LEU A 272 -6.52 -19.25 -23.54
CA LEU A 272 -5.38 -19.65 -24.36
C LEU A 272 -4.88 -21.08 -24.07
N ASP A 273 -5.02 -21.58 -22.83
CA ASP A 273 -4.73 -22.97 -22.49
C ASP A 273 -5.79 -23.96 -23.00
N VAL A 274 -7.06 -23.56 -22.95
CA VAL A 274 -8.19 -24.45 -23.23
C VAL A 274 -8.50 -24.57 -24.72
N ILE A 275 -8.49 -23.46 -25.47
CA ILE A 275 -8.89 -23.43 -26.90
C ILE A 275 -8.06 -24.37 -27.79
N PRO A 276 -6.73 -24.49 -27.64
CA PRO A 276 -5.93 -25.41 -28.45
C PRO A 276 -6.35 -26.88 -28.36
N LYS A 277 -7.09 -27.28 -27.31
CA LYS A 277 -7.60 -28.64 -27.13
C LYS A 277 -8.73 -28.98 -28.10
N TYR A 278 -9.42 -27.97 -28.63
CA TYR A 278 -10.57 -28.14 -29.52
C TYR A 278 -10.31 -27.62 -30.94
N ARG A 279 -9.38 -26.67 -31.09
CA ARG A 279 -9.09 -26.00 -32.37
C ARG A 279 -7.76 -26.47 -32.94
N THR A 280 -7.78 -26.91 -34.20
CA THR A 280 -6.57 -27.34 -34.95
C THR A 280 -5.81 -26.17 -35.57
N LYS A 281 -6.52 -25.09 -35.97
CA LYS A 281 -5.89 -23.89 -36.52
C LYS A 281 -5.27 -23.04 -35.41
N PRO A 282 -4.07 -22.46 -35.59
CA PRO A 282 -3.51 -21.56 -34.60
C PRO A 282 -4.40 -20.32 -34.41
N LEU A 283 -4.35 -19.76 -33.20
CA LEU A 283 -4.99 -18.49 -32.87
C LEU A 283 -4.22 -17.32 -33.50
N PRO A 284 -4.92 -16.24 -33.89
CA PRO A 284 -4.26 -15.02 -34.39
C PRO A 284 -3.15 -14.53 -33.44
N PRO A 285 -1.94 -14.22 -33.93
CA PRO A 285 -0.84 -13.74 -33.09
C PRO A 285 -1.19 -12.49 -32.28
N ALA A 286 -2.04 -11.61 -32.83
CA ALA A 286 -2.51 -10.39 -32.17
C ALA A 286 -3.18 -10.64 -30.81
N LEU A 287 -3.75 -11.83 -30.58
CA LEU A 287 -4.36 -12.20 -29.30
C LEU A 287 -3.34 -12.52 -28.21
N ARG A 288 -2.06 -12.72 -28.57
CA ARG A 288 -1.00 -13.02 -27.59
C ARG A 288 -0.33 -11.76 -27.06
N PHE A 289 -0.42 -10.65 -27.77
CA PHE A 289 0.19 -9.39 -27.38
C PHE A 289 -0.77 -8.54 -26.55
N GLU A 290 -0.24 -7.79 -25.58
CA GLU A 290 -0.99 -6.79 -24.83
C GLU A 290 -0.66 -5.41 -25.38
N LYS A 291 -1.69 -4.61 -25.67
CA LYS A 291 -1.52 -3.22 -26.12
C LYS A 291 -1.26 -2.34 -24.91
N GLY A 292 -0.20 -1.53 -24.94
CA GLY A 292 0.11 -0.60 -23.86
C GLY A 292 1.61 -0.46 -23.58
N ALA A 293 1.94 0.37 -22.59
CA ALA A 293 3.30 0.49 -22.08
C ALA A 293 3.64 -0.69 -21.14
N ARG A 294 4.92 -1.12 -21.12
CA ARG A 294 5.43 -2.13 -20.17
C ARG A 294 5.69 -1.51 -18.78
N THR A 295 4.71 -0.79 -18.27
CA THR A 295 4.75 -0.10 -16.98
C THR A 295 3.48 -0.43 -16.21
N LYS A 296 3.52 -0.23 -14.88
CA LYS A 296 2.33 -0.38 -14.05
C LYS A 296 1.23 0.58 -14.52
N GLY A 297 0.01 0.07 -14.66
CA GLY A 297 -1.14 0.81 -15.19
C GLY A 297 -1.05 1.11 -16.69
N GLY A 298 -0.06 0.57 -17.41
CA GLY A 298 0.18 0.88 -18.82
C GLY A 298 -0.60 0.04 -19.82
N THR A 299 -1.34 -0.97 -19.36
CA THR A 299 -2.09 -1.89 -20.23
C THR A 299 -3.44 -1.31 -20.62
N SER A 300 -3.77 -1.37 -21.91
CA SER A 300 -5.10 -0.99 -22.41
C SER A 300 -6.13 -2.05 -22.02
N ILE A 301 -6.94 -1.75 -21.01
CA ILE A 301 -7.99 -2.65 -20.51
C ILE A 301 -9.01 -2.94 -21.61
N ARG A 302 -9.46 -1.92 -22.37
CA ARG A 302 -10.34 -2.10 -23.54
C ARG A 302 -9.81 -3.14 -24.53
N ALA A 303 -8.54 -3.02 -24.92
CA ALA A 303 -7.94 -3.96 -25.86
C ALA A 303 -7.93 -5.39 -25.30
N LEU A 304 -7.66 -5.53 -23.99
CA LEU A 304 -7.65 -6.82 -23.32
C LEU A 304 -9.07 -7.41 -23.19
N MET A 305 -10.09 -6.59 -22.92
CA MET A 305 -11.51 -6.98 -22.94
C MET A 305 -11.91 -7.50 -24.32
N MET A 306 -11.55 -6.80 -25.39
CA MET A 306 -11.84 -7.22 -26.76
C MET A 306 -11.18 -8.56 -27.10
N GLN A 307 -9.93 -8.77 -26.68
CA GLN A 307 -9.24 -10.04 -26.86
C GLN A 307 -9.91 -11.18 -26.08
N VAL A 308 -10.30 -10.94 -24.83
CA VAL A 308 -11.02 -11.93 -24.01
C VAL A 308 -12.38 -12.23 -24.60
N GLY A 309 -13.12 -11.22 -25.08
CA GLY A 309 -14.40 -11.38 -25.76
C GLY A 309 -14.30 -12.28 -26.99
N TYR A 310 -13.30 -12.02 -27.85
CA TYR A 310 -13.02 -12.86 -29.01
C TYR A 310 -12.70 -14.30 -28.60
N LEU A 311 -11.83 -14.50 -27.60
CA LEU A 311 -11.46 -15.84 -27.12
C LEU A 311 -12.67 -16.58 -26.51
N ARG A 312 -13.55 -15.86 -25.81
CA ARG A 312 -14.79 -16.41 -25.26
C ARG A 312 -15.72 -16.89 -26.36
N GLU A 313 -15.99 -16.06 -27.36
CA GLU A 313 -16.79 -16.43 -28.54
C GLU A 313 -16.19 -17.65 -29.25
N GLU A 314 -14.88 -17.68 -29.35
CA GLU A 314 -14.20 -18.76 -30.04
C GLU A 314 -14.23 -20.08 -29.27
N LEU A 315 -14.13 -20.06 -27.94
CA LEU A 315 -14.36 -21.26 -27.12
C LEU A 315 -15.83 -21.66 -27.12
N ALA A 316 -16.76 -20.70 -27.14
CA ALA A 316 -18.20 -20.95 -27.09
C ALA A 316 -18.70 -21.78 -28.28
N LYS A 317 -18.05 -21.69 -29.45
CA LYS A 317 -18.34 -22.54 -30.62
C LYS A 317 -18.12 -24.04 -30.36
N TYR A 318 -17.22 -24.39 -29.45
CA TYR A 318 -16.90 -25.78 -29.12
C TYR A 318 -17.52 -26.21 -27.80
N ARG A 319 -17.48 -25.34 -26.77
CA ARG A 319 -17.94 -25.66 -25.42
C ARG A 319 -18.52 -24.41 -24.71
N PRO A 320 -19.79 -24.06 -24.96
CA PRO A 320 -20.40 -22.82 -24.45
C PRO A 320 -20.41 -22.75 -22.92
N SER A 321 -20.73 -23.85 -22.24
CA SER A 321 -20.76 -23.91 -20.77
C SER A 321 -19.39 -23.64 -20.11
N LEU A 322 -18.30 -24.00 -20.78
CA LEU A 322 -16.95 -23.72 -20.28
C LEU A 322 -16.53 -22.27 -20.58
N ALA A 323 -16.98 -21.72 -21.71
CA ALA A 323 -16.72 -20.33 -22.07
C ALA A 323 -17.35 -19.36 -21.08
N GLU A 324 -18.57 -19.64 -20.61
CA GLU A 324 -19.24 -18.87 -19.55
C GLU A 324 -18.48 -18.98 -18.22
N LYS A 325 -18.11 -20.20 -17.79
CA LYS A 325 -17.39 -20.42 -16.52
C LYS A 325 -16.01 -19.75 -16.42
N ILE A 326 -15.37 -19.46 -17.56
CA ILE A 326 -14.06 -18.79 -17.60
C ILE A 326 -14.20 -17.26 -17.65
N SER A 327 -15.37 -16.75 -18.06
CA SER A 327 -15.61 -15.33 -18.26
C SER A 327 -15.34 -14.54 -16.98
N PRO A 328 -14.55 -13.44 -17.04
CA PRO A 328 -14.36 -12.52 -15.92
C PRO A 328 -15.47 -11.47 -15.83
N LEU A 329 -16.41 -11.45 -16.78
CA LEU A 329 -17.50 -10.49 -16.87
C LEU A 329 -18.75 -11.06 -16.19
N GLU A 330 -18.69 -11.10 -14.87
CA GLU A 330 -19.82 -11.01 -13.93
C GLU A 330 -19.41 -10.02 -12.83
#